data_AF-A0A1H6CV25-F1
#
_entry.id   AF-A0A1H6CV25-F1
#
_cell.length_a   1.000
_cell.length_b   1.000
_cell.length_c   1.000
_cell.angle_alpha   90.00
_cell.angle_beta   90.00
_cell.angle_gamma   90.00
#
_symmetry.space_group_name_H-M   'P 1'
#
loop_
_entity.id
_entity.type
_entity.pdbx_description
1 polymer ?
#
loop_
_entity_poly.entity_id
_entity_poly.type
_entity_poly.pdbx_seq_one_letter_code
_entity_poly.pdbx_strand_id
1 'polypeptide(L)'
;MSHPHESTGPSRCGCFQNDDSVLQPGIEAARGVQRLFLPFVATLWLGLLLGVSFLATPVKFEAASLALPVALEVGRVTFALLAKVEWLFSAAIVVAVLLSPPPRLLRWSCSGALMLFLLVQALWLLPALDARVADILAGGAVAPTNHHLFYVGAELSKALALLALSAEALWSLSGGNADRDRHAPASVAALSSDSAAFRIQGN
;
A
#
# COMPACT_ATOMS: atom_id res chain seq x y z
N MET A 1 -82.06 -8.49 -11.47
CA MET A 1 -81.60 -8.05 -12.80
C MET A 1 -81.75 -6.54 -12.81
N SER A 2 -80.75 -5.66 -12.86
CA SER A 2 -79.29 -5.71 -13.06
C SER A 2 -78.77 -4.33 -12.63
N HIS A 3 -77.77 -4.25 -11.75
CA HIS A 3 -77.03 -3.01 -11.47
C HIS A 3 -75.64 -3.11 -12.12
N PRO A 4 -75.11 -2.03 -12.72
CA PRO A 4 -73.83 -2.03 -13.40
C PRO A 4 -72.70 -1.75 -12.40
N HIS A 5 -71.63 -2.54 -12.45
CA HIS A 5 -70.36 -2.20 -11.80
C HIS A 5 -69.37 -1.75 -12.86
N GLU A 6 -69.28 -0.44 -13.02
CA GLU A 6 -68.08 0.26 -13.46
C GLU A 6 -67.24 0.57 -12.21
N SER A 7 -65.95 0.25 -12.22
CA SER A 7 -64.88 1.18 -11.83
C SER A 7 -63.56 0.48 -11.50
N THR A 8 -62.53 1.01 -12.18
CA THR A 8 -61.20 1.30 -11.64
C THR A 8 -60.31 0.14 -11.23
N GLY A 9 -59.38 -0.21 -12.13
CA GLY A 9 -58.16 -0.92 -11.76
C GLY A 9 -57.26 -0.06 -10.86
N PRO A 10 -56.55 -0.65 -9.89
CA PRO A 10 -55.64 0.10 -9.06
C PRO A 10 -54.35 0.42 -9.83
N SER A 11 -54.09 1.73 -9.88
CA SER A 11 -52.88 2.39 -10.32
C SER A 11 -51.60 1.65 -9.92
N ARG A 12 -50.72 1.42 -10.91
CA ARG A 12 -49.32 1.07 -10.68
C ARG A 12 -48.70 2.14 -9.78
N CYS A 13 -48.56 1.83 -8.49
CA CYS A 13 -47.75 2.61 -7.57
C CYS A 13 -46.32 2.56 -8.13
N GLY A 14 -45.82 3.70 -8.61
CA GLY A 14 -44.51 3.79 -9.21
C GLY A 14 -43.46 3.33 -8.21
N CYS A 15 -42.61 2.38 -8.62
CA CYS A 15 -41.31 2.24 -7.99
C CYS A 15 -40.66 3.62 -8.01
N PHE A 16 -40.50 4.21 -6.84
CA PHE A 16 -39.56 5.30 -6.63
C PHE A 16 -38.18 4.68 -6.85
N GLN A 17 -37.75 4.65 -8.11
CA GLN A 17 -36.42 4.27 -8.51
C GLN A 17 -35.53 5.39 -7.97
N ASN A 18 -34.94 5.19 -6.79
CA ASN A 18 -33.88 6.07 -6.33
C ASN A 18 -32.77 6.00 -7.39
N ASP A 19 -32.53 7.10 -8.09
CA ASP A 19 -31.42 7.28 -9.03
C ASP A 19 -30.10 7.38 -8.24
N ASP A 20 -29.73 6.30 -7.53
CA ASP A 20 -28.44 6.17 -6.87
C ASP A 20 -27.29 6.20 -7.89
N SER A 21 -27.59 5.92 -9.16
CA SER A 21 -26.67 5.84 -10.30
C SER A 21 -25.79 7.09 -10.50
N VAL A 22 -26.27 8.28 -10.12
CA VAL A 22 -25.52 9.55 -10.26
C VAL A 22 -24.56 9.79 -9.09
N LEU A 23 -24.84 9.25 -7.89
CA LEU A 23 -23.98 9.39 -6.70
C LEU A 23 -22.88 8.30 -6.64
N GLN A 24 -23.13 7.14 -7.25
CA GLN A 24 -22.18 6.02 -7.25
C GLN A 24 -20.81 6.25 -7.93
N PRO A 25 -20.66 7.00 -9.06
CA PRO A 25 -19.37 7.09 -9.75
C PRO A 25 -18.27 7.73 -8.90
N GLY A 26 -18.59 8.76 -8.10
CA GLY A 26 -17.62 9.43 -7.23
C GLY A 26 -17.17 8.56 -6.05
N ILE A 27 -18.10 7.80 -5.45
CA ILE A 27 -17.82 6.92 -4.31
C ILE A 27 -17.00 5.70 -4.75
N GLU A 28 -17.28 5.11 -5.92
CA GLU A 28 -16.49 4.01 -6.47
C GLU A 28 -15.06 4.45 -6.86
N ALA A 29 -14.91 5.64 -7.45
CA ALA A 29 -13.59 6.21 -7.73
C ALA A 29 -12.79 6.44 -6.44
N ALA A 30 -13.40 7.02 -5.40
CA ALA A 30 -12.76 7.22 -4.10
C ALA A 30 -12.33 5.89 -3.44
N ARG A 31 -13.17 4.85 -3.49
CA ARG A 31 -12.81 3.50 -3.01
C ARG A 31 -11.67 2.88 -3.83
N GLY A 32 -11.64 3.11 -5.15
CA GLY A 32 -10.55 2.67 -6.02
C GLY A 32 -9.22 3.30 -5.62
N VAL A 33 -9.19 4.63 -5.45
CA VAL A 33 -8.01 5.36 -4.98
C VAL A 33 -7.56 4.88 -3.60
N GLN A 34 -8.49 4.71 -2.66
CA GLN A 34 -8.20 4.21 -1.31
C GLN A 34 -7.58 2.81 -1.33
N ARG A 35 -8.07 1.92 -2.23
CA ARG A 35 -7.55 0.55 -2.38
C ARG A 35 -6.13 0.51 -2.95
N LEU A 36 -5.78 1.47 -3.82
CA LEU A 36 -4.43 1.59 -4.40
C LEU A 36 -3.44 2.26 -3.45
N PHE A 37 -3.92 3.01 -2.47
CA PHE A 37 -3.07 3.77 -1.56
C PHE A 37 -2.08 2.90 -0.77
N LEU A 38 -2.54 1.83 -0.12
CA LEU A 38 -1.66 0.93 0.66
C LEU A 38 -0.51 0.32 -0.17
N PRO A 39 -0.76 -0.39 -1.30
CA PRO A 39 0.33 -0.97 -2.07
C PRO A 39 1.24 0.09 -2.69
N PHE A 40 0.72 1.26 -3.04
CA PHE A 40 1.54 2.38 -3.54
C PHE A 40 2.52 2.87 -2.47
N VAL A 41 2.03 3.18 -1.27
CA VAL A 41 2.86 3.65 -0.16
C VAL A 41 3.89 2.59 0.26
N ALA A 42 3.48 1.32 0.35
CA ALA A 42 4.37 0.23 0.73
C ALA A 42 5.49 -0.04 -0.29
N THR A 43 5.17 -0.03 -1.58
CA THR A 43 6.17 -0.23 -2.65
C THR A 43 7.12 0.96 -2.80
N LEU A 44 6.62 2.19 -2.63
CA LEU A 44 7.48 3.37 -2.60
C LEU A 44 8.48 3.34 -1.44
N TRP A 45 8.01 3.00 -0.23
CA TRP A 45 8.90 2.87 0.91
C TRP A 45 9.92 1.75 0.68
N LEU A 46 9.49 0.60 0.16
CA LEU A 46 10.42 -0.50 -0.18
C LEU A 46 11.50 -0.04 -1.17
N GLY A 47 11.12 0.65 -2.24
CA GLY A 47 12.06 1.17 -3.23
C GLY A 47 13.04 2.19 -2.64
N LEU A 48 12.55 3.10 -1.80
CA LEU A 48 13.39 4.06 -1.08
C LEU A 48 14.40 3.36 -0.18
N LEU A 49 13.95 2.38 0.61
CA LEU A 49 14.78 1.62 1.54
C LEU A 49 15.86 0.82 0.80
N LEU A 50 15.50 0.10 -0.27
CA LEU A 50 16.47 -0.62 -1.10
C LEU A 50 17.47 0.33 -1.77
N GLY A 51 17.00 1.43 -2.33
CA GLY A 51 17.85 2.41 -3.00
C GLY A 51 18.84 3.09 -2.06
N VAL A 52 18.40 3.52 -0.88
CA VAL A 52 19.25 4.25 0.06
C VAL A 52 20.13 3.31 0.89
N SER A 53 19.53 2.31 1.55
CA SER A 53 20.23 1.46 2.52
C SER A 53 21.08 0.38 1.86
N PHE A 54 20.60 -0.24 0.77
CA PHE A 54 21.28 -1.38 0.14
C PHE A 54 22.11 -1.03 -1.10
N LEU A 55 21.82 0.08 -1.76
CA LEU A 55 22.56 0.49 -2.96
C LEU A 55 23.45 1.71 -2.69
N ALA A 56 22.88 2.86 -2.36
CA ALA A 56 23.64 4.10 -2.23
C ALA A 56 24.65 4.08 -1.07
N THR A 57 24.27 3.49 0.07
CA THR A 57 25.12 3.43 1.27
C THR A 57 26.37 2.57 1.13
N PRO A 58 26.34 1.34 0.59
CA PRO A 58 27.57 0.58 0.37
C PRO A 58 28.43 1.20 -0.74
N VAL A 59 27.81 1.58 -1.88
CA VAL A 59 28.54 2.08 -3.06
C VAL A 59 29.36 3.34 -2.77
N LYS A 60 28.88 4.25 -1.91
CA LYS A 60 29.67 5.45 -1.56
C LYS A 60 31.00 5.13 -0.87
N PHE A 61 31.13 3.98 -0.19
CA PHE A 61 32.39 3.57 0.46
C PHE A 61 33.37 2.90 -0.51
N GLU A 62 32.94 2.58 -1.73
CA GLU A 62 33.81 2.06 -2.79
C GLU A 62 34.53 3.18 -3.56
N ALA A 63 34.12 4.43 -3.37
CA ALA A 63 34.74 5.58 -4.01
C ALA A 63 36.16 5.84 -3.45
N ALA A 64 37.18 5.46 -4.21
CA ALA A 64 38.59 5.54 -3.79
C ALA A 64 39.07 6.97 -3.45
N SER A 65 38.45 8.00 -4.04
CA SER A 65 38.77 9.41 -3.76
C SER A 65 38.03 9.96 -2.54
N LEU A 66 37.06 9.24 -1.98
CA LEU A 66 36.24 9.73 -0.88
C LEU A 66 36.86 9.33 0.47
N ALA A 67 37.27 10.32 1.24
CA ALA A 67 37.78 10.10 2.59
C ALA A 67 36.68 9.53 3.50
N LEU A 68 37.02 8.55 4.33
CA LEU A 68 36.08 7.88 5.24
C LEU A 68 35.31 8.85 6.15
N PRO A 69 35.93 9.84 6.83
CA PRO A 69 35.21 10.82 7.64
C PRO A 69 34.10 11.55 6.86
N VAL A 70 34.40 11.96 5.63
CA VAL A 70 33.44 12.64 4.74
C VAL A 70 32.28 11.71 4.38
N ALA A 71 32.56 10.45 4.07
CA ALA A 71 31.53 9.44 3.77
C ALA A 71 30.59 9.18 4.97
N LEU A 72 31.14 9.22 6.19
CA LEU A 72 30.39 9.06 7.44
C LEU A 72 29.50 10.28 7.73
N GLU A 73 29.99 11.50 7.53
CA GLU A 73 29.20 12.74 7.67
C GLU A 73 28.00 12.76 6.71
N VAL A 74 28.24 12.45 5.43
CA VAL A 74 27.16 12.30 4.44
C VAL A 74 26.18 11.21 4.87
N GLY A 75 26.69 10.11 5.43
CA GLY A 75 25.87 9.04 6.01
C GLY A 75 24.91 9.54 7.09
N ARG A 76 25.43 10.27 8.09
CA ARG A 76 24.61 10.80 9.19
C ARG A 76 23.44 11.64 8.69
N VAL A 77 23.70 12.57 7.77
CA VAL A 77 22.65 13.47 7.26
C VAL A 77 21.61 12.70 6.44
N THR A 78 22.05 11.80 5.57
CA THR A 78 21.15 10.97 4.74
C THR A 78 20.28 10.05 5.60
N PHE A 79 20.85 9.37 6.59
CA PHE A 79 20.09 8.47 7.47
C PHE A 79 19.14 9.22 8.42
N ALA A 80 19.52 10.41 8.89
CA ALA A 80 18.62 11.26 9.67
C ALA A 80 17.39 11.70 8.86
N LEU A 81 17.57 12.02 7.57
CA LEU A 81 16.44 12.32 6.68
C LEU A 81 15.63 11.06 6.37
N LEU A 82 16.28 9.95 6.04
CA LEU A 82 15.62 8.68 5.77
C LEU A 82 14.71 8.31 6.95
N ALA A 83 15.22 8.30 8.18
CA ALA A 83 14.44 7.98 9.37
C ALA A 83 13.14 8.81 9.47
N LYS A 84 13.21 10.14 9.25
CA LYS A 84 12.01 11.02 9.25
C LYS A 84 11.00 10.62 8.17
N VAL A 85 11.49 10.32 6.97
CA VAL A 85 10.66 9.89 5.84
C VAL A 85 10.04 8.51 6.12
N GLU A 86 10.76 7.59 6.74
CA GLU A 86 10.24 6.28 7.13
C GLU A 86 9.12 6.39 8.17
N TRP A 87 9.23 7.30 9.13
CA TRP A 87 8.14 7.60 10.07
C TRP A 87 6.88 8.08 9.36
N LEU A 88 7.02 8.92 8.32
CA LEU A 88 5.91 9.37 7.50
C LEU A 88 5.26 8.20 6.74
N PHE A 89 6.06 7.35 6.09
CA PHE A 89 5.55 6.16 5.40
C PHE A 89 4.86 5.19 6.36
N SER A 90 5.44 4.96 7.55
CA SER A 90 4.86 4.12 8.59
C SER A 90 3.49 4.64 9.03
N ALA A 91 3.37 5.95 9.31
CA ALA A 91 2.11 6.58 9.64
C ALA A 91 1.07 6.43 8.51
N ALA A 92 1.48 6.64 7.27
CA ALA A 92 0.61 6.47 6.10
C ALA A 92 0.10 5.02 5.97
N ILE A 93 0.96 4.02 6.19
CA ILE A 93 0.57 2.59 6.21
C ILE A 93 -0.41 2.32 7.34
N VAL A 94 -0.15 2.79 8.57
CA VAL A 94 -1.06 2.59 9.71
C VAL A 94 -2.45 3.13 9.39
N VAL A 95 -2.54 4.36 8.85
CA VAL A 95 -3.81 4.97 8.44
C VAL A 95 -4.49 4.12 7.35
N ALA A 96 -3.74 3.68 6.34
CA ALA A 96 -4.28 2.84 5.26
C ALA A 96 -4.82 1.49 5.75
N VAL A 97 -4.14 0.87 6.73
CA VAL A 97 -4.56 -0.38 7.37
C VAL A 97 -5.81 -0.16 8.21
N LEU A 98 -5.88 0.93 8.99
CA LEU A 98 -7.06 1.29 9.79
C LEU A 98 -8.32 1.54 8.95
N LEU A 99 -8.16 2.12 7.76
CA LEU A 99 -9.26 2.42 6.85
C LEU A 99 -9.65 1.24 5.95
N SER A 100 -8.92 0.12 6.01
CA SER A 100 -9.20 -1.07 5.18
C SER A 100 -10.22 -2.00 5.85
N PRO A 101 -11.13 -2.63 5.09
CA PRO A 101 -12.08 -3.58 5.64
C PRO A 101 -11.37 -4.83 6.23
N PRO A 102 -11.85 -5.35 7.38
CA PRO A 102 -11.28 -6.51 8.05
C PRO A 102 -11.61 -7.85 7.36
N PRO A 103 -10.88 -8.96 7.66
CA PRO A 103 -9.68 -9.04 8.51
C PRO A 103 -8.42 -9.44 7.72
N ARG A 104 -7.27 -8.80 8.00
CA ARG A 104 -5.96 -9.23 7.48
C ARG A 104 -4.89 -9.11 8.56
N LEU A 105 -4.79 -10.16 9.40
CA LEU A 105 -3.76 -10.30 10.44
C LEU A 105 -2.36 -9.91 9.93
N LEU A 106 -2.03 -10.30 8.69
CA LEU A 106 -0.76 -9.95 8.04
C LEU A 106 -0.51 -8.44 7.99
N ARG A 107 -1.51 -7.62 7.62
CA ARG A 107 -1.36 -6.16 7.51
C ARG A 107 -1.01 -5.53 8.86
N TRP A 108 -1.70 -5.96 9.91
CA TRP A 108 -1.43 -5.53 11.28
C TRP A 108 -0.06 -6.00 11.77
N SER A 109 0.30 -7.26 11.55
CA SER A 109 1.61 -7.81 11.93
C SER A 109 2.75 -7.09 11.21
N CYS A 110 2.66 -6.88 9.90
CA CYS A 110 3.68 -6.16 9.14
C CYS A 110 3.78 -4.69 9.57
N SER A 111 2.66 -3.99 9.75
CA SER A 111 2.64 -2.61 10.21
C SER A 111 3.23 -2.46 11.62
N GLY A 112 2.86 -3.35 12.54
CA GLY A 112 3.41 -3.39 13.89
C GLY A 112 4.91 -3.71 13.90
N ALA A 113 5.36 -4.65 13.08
CA ALA A 113 6.78 -4.97 12.94
C ALA A 113 7.58 -3.77 12.40
N LEU A 114 7.10 -3.09 11.36
CA LEU A 114 7.73 -1.89 10.81
C LEU A 114 7.87 -0.79 11.89
N MET A 115 6.81 -0.55 12.66
CA MET A 115 6.83 0.40 13.78
C MET A 115 7.87 0.01 14.84
N LEU A 116 7.92 -1.27 15.21
CA LEU A 116 8.88 -1.78 16.19
C LEU A 116 10.33 -1.56 15.71
N PHE A 117 10.63 -1.88 14.45
CA PHE A 117 11.96 -1.65 13.90
C PHE A 117 12.34 -0.16 13.91
N LEU A 118 11.41 0.74 13.53
CA LEU A 118 11.66 2.17 13.60
C LEU A 118 11.93 2.67 15.02
N LEU A 119 11.19 2.17 16.02
CA LEU A 119 11.43 2.51 17.41
C LEU A 119 12.80 2.02 17.90
N VAL A 120 13.14 0.76 17.62
CA VAL A 120 14.44 0.18 17.99
C VAL A 120 15.58 0.97 17.32
N GLN A 121 15.42 1.33 16.05
CA GLN A 121 16.42 2.13 15.34
C GLN A 121 16.52 3.54 15.91
N ALA A 122 15.41 4.24 16.13
CA ALA A 122 15.41 5.61 16.60
C ALA A 122 15.92 5.76 18.04
N LEU A 123 15.57 4.83 18.93
CA LEU A 123 15.84 4.95 20.37
C LEU A 123 17.18 4.34 20.79
N TRP A 124 17.70 3.38 20.01
CA TRP A 124 18.91 2.67 20.39
C TRP A 124 19.96 2.67 19.28
N LEU A 125 19.61 2.14 18.11
CA LEU A 125 20.63 1.79 17.12
C LEU A 125 21.27 3.02 16.45
N LEU A 126 20.45 3.98 16.00
CA LEU A 126 20.93 5.22 15.39
C LEU A 126 21.71 6.08 16.38
N PRO A 127 21.24 6.35 17.62
CA PRO A 127 22.03 7.07 18.62
C PRO A 127 23.39 6.41 18.91
N ALA A 128 23.43 5.08 19.03
CA ALA A 128 24.67 4.35 19.28
C ALA A 128 25.65 4.43 18.10
N LEU A 129 25.15 4.39 16.86
CA LEU A 129 25.97 4.56 15.65
C LEU A 129 26.45 6.01 15.50
N ASP A 130 25.60 7.00 15.78
CA ASP A 130 25.95 8.41 15.68
C ASP A 130 27.04 8.83 16.66
N ALA A 131 27.00 8.31 17.89
CA ALA A 131 28.05 8.53 18.89
C ALA A 131 29.41 7.99 18.39
N ARG A 132 29.41 6.79 17.81
CA ARG A 132 30.61 6.18 17.23
C ARG A 132 31.16 6.98 16.06
N VAL A 133 30.29 7.49 15.18
CA VAL A 133 30.72 8.36 14.09
C VAL A 133 31.34 9.64 14.66
N ALA A 134 30.75 10.24 15.70
CA ALA A 134 31.30 11.43 16.33
C ALA A 134 32.72 11.19 16.91
N ASP A 135 32.96 10.03 17.54
CA ASP A 135 34.29 9.66 18.05
C ASP A 135 35.32 9.53 16.92
N ILE A 136 34.94 8.92 15.79
CA ILE A 136 35.81 8.80 14.60
C ILE A 136 36.15 10.18 14.03
N LEU A 137 35.15 11.07 13.94
CA LEU A 137 35.33 12.44 13.45
C LEU A 137 36.22 13.28 14.38
N ALA A 138 36.23 12.98 15.68
CA ALA A 138 37.14 13.59 16.66
C ALA A 138 38.58 13.02 16.60
N GLY A 139 38.87 12.05 15.72
CA GLY A 139 40.16 11.38 15.61
C GLY A 139 40.37 10.25 16.62
N GLY A 140 39.31 9.84 17.33
CA GLY A 140 39.34 8.73 18.28
C GLY A 140 39.34 7.35 17.60
N ALA A 141 39.92 6.36 18.27
CA ALA A 141 39.83 4.96 17.85
C ALA A 141 38.59 4.31 18.50
N VAL A 142 37.75 3.68 17.69
CA VAL A 142 36.51 3.05 18.16
C VAL A 142 36.62 1.53 18.08
N ALA A 143 36.34 0.84 19.20
CA ALA A 143 36.36 -0.62 19.24
C ALA A 143 35.32 -1.24 18.29
N PRO A 144 35.64 -2.35 17.60
CA PRO A 144 34.72 -3.01 16.68
C PRO A 144 33.48 -3.54 17.41
N THR A 145 32.30 -3.38 16.81
CA THR A 145 31.03 -3.90 17.34
C THR A 145 30.07 -4.32 16.23
N ASN A 146 29.08 -5.13 16.60
CA ASN A 146 28.09 -5.67 15.68
C ASN A 146 26.87 -4.75 15.44
N HIS A 147 26.89 -3.50 15.91
CA HIS A 147 25.76 -2.56 15.71
C HIS A 147 25.40 -2.40 14.23
N HIS A 148 26.42 -2.38 13.35
CA HIS A 148 26.20 -2.33 11.91
C HIS A 148 25.45 -3.58 11.38
N LEU A 149 25.79 -4.78 11.87
CA LEU A 149 25.10 -6.01 11.46
C LEU A 149 23.64 -6.03 11.94
N PHE A 150 23.37 -5.58 13.17
CA PHE A 150 22.00 -5.41 13.65
C PHE A 150 21.21 -4.42 12.81
N TYR A 151 21.86 -3.34 12.35
CA TYR A 151 21.22 -2.35 11.47
C TYR A 151 20.85 -2.98 10.13
N VAL A 152 21.80 -3.68 9.48
CA VAL A 152 21.53 -4.39 8.22
C VAL A 152 20.41 -5.42 8.38
N GLY A 153 20.40 -6.19 9.47
CA GLY A 153 19.34 -7.14 9.76
C GLY A 153 17.96 -6.49 9.93
N ALA A 154 17.90 -5.33 10.60
CA ALA A 154 16.68 -4.54 10.74
C ALA A 154 16.19 -4.00 9.39
N GLU A 155 17.08 -3.44 8.57
CA GLU A 155 16.76 -2.96 7.21
C GLU A 155 16.20 -4.10 6.34
N LEU A 156 16.83 -5.28 6.38
CA LEU A 156 16.37 -6.45 5.63
C LEU A 156 14.98 -6.92 6.12
N SER A 157 14.76 -6.92 7.43
CA SER A 157 13.47 -7.31 8.01
C SER A 157 12.36 -6.34 7.61
N LYS A 158 12.63 -5.02 7.60
CA LYS A 158 11.69 -4.01 7.07
C LYS A 158 11.41 -4.24 5.58
N ALA A 159 12.44 -4.50 4.78
CA ALA A 159 12.28 -4.79 3.35
C ALA A 159 11.36 -6.00 3.10
N LEU A 160 11.55 -7.10 3.85
CA LEU A 160 10.71 -8.29 3.76
C LEU A 160 9.27 -8.02 4.20
N ALA A 161 9.08 -7.27 5.29
CA ALA A 161 7.74 -6.88 5.75
C ALA A 161 7.00 -6.01 4.72
N LEU A 162 7.70 -5.05 4.11
CA LEU A 162 7.14 -4.21 3.05
C LEU A 162 6.84 -4.99 1.78
N LEU A 163 7.70 -5.94 1.41
CA LEU A 163 7.46 -6.83 0.27
C LEU A 163 6.22 -7.69 0.50
N ALA A 164 6.10 -8.32 1.67
CA ALA A 164 4.93 -9.12 2.03
C ALA A 164 3.64 -8.29 2.02
N LEU A 165 3.69 -7.10 2.61
CA LEU A 165 2.55 -6.17 2.63
C LEU A 165 2.15 -5.71 1.23
N SER A 166 3.13 -5.38 0.39
CA SER A 166 2.92 -4.96 -1.00
C SER A 166 2.30 -6.07 -1.85
N ALA A 167 2.87 -7.28 -1.77
CA ALA A 167 2.39 -8.45 -2.50
C ALA A 167 0.96 -8.82 -2.10
N GLU A 168 0.67 -8.82 -0.80
CA GLU A 168 -0.66 -9.12 -0.30
C GLU A 168 -1.70 -8.07 -0.70
N ALA A 169 -1.33 -6.79 -0.62
CA ALA A 169 -2.19 -5.71 -1.03
C ALA A 169 -2.47 -5.74 -2.53
N LEU A 170 -1.46 -5.99 -3.37
CA LEU A 170 -1.64 -6.14 -4.82
C LEU A 170 -2.48 -7.37 -5.19
N TRP A 171 -2.22 -8.52 -4.55
CA TRP A 171 -3.00 -9.74 -4.77
C TRP A 171 -4.48 -9.53 -4.43
N SER A 172 -4.77 -8.76 -3.38
CA SER A 172 -6.12 -8.38 -3.01
C SER A 172 -6.88 -7.64 -4.10
N LEU A 173 -6.18 -6.81 -4.87
CA LEU A 173 -6.78 -6.00 -5.92
C LEU A 173 -7.15 -6.90 -7.11
N SER A 174 -6.28 -7.85 -7.44
CA SER A 174 -6.49 -8.82 -8.51
C SER A 174 -7.62 -9.82 -8.18
N GLY A 175 -7.63 -10.38 -6.97
CA GLY A 175 -8.65 -11.36 -6.55
C GLY A 175 -10.07 -10.79 -6.51
N GLY A 176 -10.23 -9.50 -6.23
CA GLY A 176 -11.54 -8.83 -6.30
C GLY A 176 -12.11 -8.72 -7.72
N ASN A 177 -11.27 -8.77 -8.76
CA ASN A 177 -11.72 -8.74 -10.15
C ASN A 177 -12.31 -10.09 -10.59
N ALA A 178 -11.70 -11.19 -10.15
CA ALA A 178 -12.12 -12.56 -10.50
C ALA A 178 -13.46 -13.00 -9.87
N ASP A 179 -13.95 -12.29 -8.86
CA ASP A 179 -15.27 -12.52 -8.24
C ASP A 179 -16.35 -11.64 -8.89
N ARG A 180 -15.99 -10.42 -9.32
CA ARG A 180 -16.87 -9.53 -10.11
C ARG A 180 -17.30 -10.17 -11.44
N ASP A 181 -16.38 -10.83 -12.12
CA ASP A 181 -16.66 -11.50 -13.41
C ASP A 181 -17.58 -12.73 -13.26
N ARG A 182 -17.60 -13.37 -12.08
CA ARG A 182 -18.47 -14.52 -11.78
C ARG A 182 -19.90 -14.16 -11.44
N HIS A 183 -20.18 -12.90 -11.11
CA HIS A 183 -21.50 -12.42 -10.70
C HIS A 183 -22.09 -11.41 -11.68
N ALA A 184 -21.54 -11.32 -12.91
CA ALA A 184 -22.19 -10.60 -14.00
C ALA A 184 -23.62 -11.17 -14.19
N PRO A 185 -24.66 -10.33 -14.15
CA PRO A 185 -26.03 -10.81 -14.23
C PRO A 185 -26.24 -11.53 -15.56
N ALA A 186 -26.86 -12.72 -15.49
CA ALA A 186 -27.17 -13.57 -16.64
C ALA A 186 -27.94 -12.85 -17.76
N SER A 187 -28.51 -11.67 -17.48
CA SER A 187 -29.14 -10.78 -18.46
C SER A 187 -28.19 -10.29 -19.55
N VAL A 188 -26.89 -10.12 -19.28
CA VAL A 188 -25.90 -9.71 -20.31
C VAL A 188 -25.48 -10.92 -21.17
N ALA A 189 -25.38 -12.10 -20.57
CA ALA A 189 -25.09 -13.34 -21.30
C ALA A 189 -26.25 -13.75 -22.23
N ALA A 190 -27.50 -13.47 -21.84
CA ALA A 190 -28.68 -13.74 -22.65
C ALA A 190 -28.79 -12.83 -23.89
N LEU A 191 -28.34 -11.57 -23.82
CA LEU A 191 -28.38 -10.63 -24.94
C LEU A 191 -27.39 -10.95 -26.07
N SER A 192 -26.32 -11.71 -25.77
CA SER A 192 -25.37 -12.18 -26.79
C SER A 192 -25.92 -13.35 -27.63
N SER A 193 -26.97 -14.04 -27.16
CA SER A 193 -27.55 -15.21 -27.82
C SER A 193 -28.61 -14.86 -28.87
N ASP A 194 -29.11 -13.63 -28.90
CA ASP A 194 -30.28 -13.26 -29.72
C ASP A 194 -29.92 -12.58 -31.05
N SER A 195 -28.64 -12.44 -31.37
CA SER A 195 -28.16 -11.93 -32.67
C SER A 195 -28.43 -12.89 -33.83
N ALA A 196 -28.87 -14.13 -33.55
CA ALA A 196 -29.29 -15.10 -34.57
C ALA A 196 -30.78 -15.00 -34.92
N ALA A 197 -31.60 -14.30 -34.11
CA ALA A 197 -33.03 -14.12 -34.37
C ALA A 197 -33.35 -12.93 -35.29
N PHE A 198 -32.38 -12.05 -35.57
CA PHE A 198 -32.51 -10.96 -36.55
C PHE A 198 -31.87 -11.34 -37.90
N ARG A 199 -32.32 -12.45 -38.47
CA ARG A 199 -32.12 -12.77 -39.88
C ARG A 199 -33.43 -13.37 -40.37
N ILE A 200 -33.99 -12.82 -41.45
CA ILE A 200 -35.30 -13.09 -42.08
C ILE A 200 -36.45 -12.19 -41.59
N GLN A 201 -36.49 -10.97 -42.13
CA GLN A 201 -37.65 -10.42 -42.87
C GLN A 201 -37.31 -9.02 -43.39
N GLY A 202 -37.22 -8.83 -44.71
CA GLY A 202 -37.14 -7.50 -45.29
C GLY A 202 -36.52 -7.41 -46.69
N ASN A 203 -37.35 -7.73 -47.70
CA ASN A 203 -37.25 -7.48 -49.14
C ASN A 203 -36.25 -8.30 -49.98
#